data_AF-A0A5B0RGI1-F1
#
_entry.id   AF-A0A5B0RGI1-F1
#
_cell.length_a   1.000
_cell.length_b   1.000
_cell.length_c   1.000
_cell.angle_alpha   90.00
_cell.angle_beta   90.00
_cell.angle_gamma   90.00
#
_symmetry.space_group_name_H-M   'P 1'
#
loop_
_entity.id
_entity.type
_entity.pdbx_description
1 polymer ?
#
loop_
_entity_poly.entity_id
_entity_poly.type
_entity_poly.pdbx_seq_one_letter_code
_entity_poly.pdbx_strand_id
1 'polypeptide(L)'
;MATNGTPLLMMSATCRPIAINSILESFKLTRQMVTFVEAELTRPEICMLRIDMQKSLASSEDLSDLYSTQEQTPDNEIIPTFIYSTTRNLTGQVLDVINNAHEANQEDNPFSTFARRYHSITGDMEKSDVTGDFTKGVFPVVSSTMALGLGQNWKRVRCVIHMGRGDPASMSDAWTLRERW
;
A
#
# COMPACT_ATOMS: atom_id res chain seq x y z
N MET A 1 29.05 18.99 25.20
CA MET A 1 28.13 19.49 24.16
C MET A 1 27.82 18.33 23.24
N ALA A 2 26.54 18.01 23.01
CA ALA A 2 26.10 16.70 22.52
C ALA A 2 26.55 16.33 21.09
N THR A 3 27.23 17.23 20.35
CA THR A 3 27.58 17.00 18.95
C THR A 3 29.05 17.20 18.58
N ASN A 4 29.95 17.56 19.51
CA ASN A 4 31.38 17.85 19.19
C ASN A 4 31.59 18.80 17.98
N GLY A 5 30.62 19.68 17.69
CA GLY A 5 30.64 20.57 16.53
C GLY A 5 30.13 19.98 15.21
N THR A 6 29.67 18.73 15.18
CA THR A 6 29.09 18.09 13.98
C THR A 6 27.58 18.33 13.90
N PRO A 7 27.05 18.91 12.82
CA PRO A 7 25.60 19.08 12.68
C PRO A 7 24.88 17.73 12.54
N LEU A 8 23.70 17.61 13.14
CA LEU A 8 22.82 16.43 13.04
C LEU A 8 21.58 16.79 12.22
N LEU A 9 21.26 15.98 11.20
CA LEU A 9 20.01 16.05 10.44
C LEU A 9 19.18 14.79 10.73
N MET A 10 17.92 14.99 11.07
CA MET A 10 16.94 13.91 11.30
C MET A 10 15.75 14.12 10.36
N MET A 11 15.30 13.05 9.72
CA MET A 11 14.15 13.07 8.81
C MET A 11 13.16 11.99 9.21
N SER A 12 11.88 12.34 9.30
CA SER A 12 10.81 11.40 9.62
C SER A 12 9.54 11.79 8.87
N ALA A 13 8.92 10.78 8.29
CA ALA A 13 7.63 10.83 7.63
C ALA A 13 6.47 10.95 8.62
N THR A 14 6.48 10.03 9.59
CA THR A 14 5.39 9.84 10.55
C THR A 14 5.94 10.03 11.96
N CYS A 15 6.00 11.27 12.43
CA CYS A 15 6.51 11.59 13.76
C CYS A 15 5.44 12.26 14.63
N ARG A 16 4.89 11.51 15.60
CA ARG A 16 3.97 12.09 16.59
C ARG A 16 4.77 12.91 17.61
N PRO A 17 4.19 13.94 18.25
CA PRO A 17 4.88 14.73 19.27
C PRO A 17 5.52 13.92 20.40
N ILE A 18 4.89 12.80 20.79
CA ILE A 18 5.46 11.88 21.80
C ILE A 18 6.77 11.23 21.34
N ALA A 19 6.86 10.85 20.06
CA ALA A 19 8.07 10.28 19.48
C ALA A 19 9.18 11.34 19.36
N ILE A 20 8.82 12.57 18.98
CA ILE A 20 9.76 13.70 18.96
C ILE A 20 10.38 13.89 20.34
N ASN A 21 9.56 13.90 21.40
CA ASN A 21 10.06 14.06 22.77
C ASN A 21 11.03 12.93 23.16
N SER A 22 10.67 11.67 22.89
CA SER A 22 11.55 10.53 23.16
C SER A 22 12.85 10.56 22.37
N ILE A 23 12.83 11.04 21.11
CA ILE A 23 14.05 11.25 20.32
C ILE A 23 14.92 12.34 20.97
N LEU A 24 14.35 13.50 21.31
CA LEU A 24 15.10 14.58 21.95
C LEU A 24 15.75 14.12 23.27
N GLU A 25 15.00 13.40 24.11
CA GLU A 25 15.51 12.82 25.36
C GLU A 25 16.67 11.84 25.11
N SER A 26 16.51 10.93 24.15
CA SER A 26 17.53 9.92 23.80
C SER A 26 18.83 10.56 23.34
N PHE A 27 18.75 11.65 22.57
CA PHE A 27 19.90 12.39 22.07
C PHE A 27 20.37 13.50 23.04
N LYS A 28 19.73 13.64 24.20
CA LYS A 28 20.01 14.69 25.20
C LYS A 28 19.97 16.09 24.60
N LEU A 29 19.05 16.31 23.68
CA LEU A 29 18.80 17.59 23.01
C LEU A 29 17.63 18.29 23.70
N THR A 30 17.69 19.61 23.80
CA THR A 30 16.51 20.41 24.15
C THR A 30 15.84 20.91 22.88
N ARG A 31 14.55 21.27 22.96
CA ARG A 31 13.80 21.76 21.78
C ARG A 31 14.42 23.02 21.17
N GLN A 32 15.09 23.85 21.97
CA GLN A 32 15.78 25.06 21.51
C GLN A 32 17.07 24.76 20.73
N MET A 33 17.62 23.54 20.84
CA MET A 33 18.81 23.10 20.11
C MET A 33 18.48 22.52 18.72
N VAL A 34 17.19 22.40 18.39
CA VAL A 34 16.73 21.75 17.15
C VAL A 34 15.84 22.71 16.37
N THR A 35 16.16 22.89 15.09
CA THR A 35 15.28 23.57 14.14
C THR A 35 14.31 22.55 13.56
N PHE A 36 13.02 22.78 13.74
CA PHE A 36 11.96 21.94 13.18
C PHE A 36 11.52 22.48 11.81
N VAL A 37 11.43 21.59 10.84
CA VAL A 37 10.83 21.84 9.53
C VAL A 37 9.73 20.81 9.34
N GLU A 38 8.48 21.27 9.27
CA GLU A 38 7.29 20.43 9.18
C GLU A 38 6.55 20.75 7.88
N ALA A 39 6.19 19.72 7.11
CA ALA A 39 5.39 19.84 5.91
C ALA A 39 3.93 19.44 6.22
N GLU A 40 2.99 19.93 5.42
CA GLU A 40 1.60 19.50 5.54
C GLU A 40 1.44 18.05 5.05
N LEU A 41 0.64 17.28 5.79
CA LEU A 41 0.26 15.92 5.42
C LEU A 41 -0.90 15.89 4.40
N THR A 42 -1.47 17.05 4.08
CA THR A 42 -2.62 17.16 3.18
C THR A 42 -2.20 16.82 1.75
N ARG A 43 -2.97 15.95 1.10
CA ARG A 43 -2.78 15.55 -0.31
C ARG A 43 -4.14 15.72 -1.00
N PRO A 44 -4.48 16.93 -1.48
CA PRO A 44 -5.81 17.24 -2.02
C PRO A 44 -6.20 16.40 -3.24
N GLU A 45 -5.23 15.83 -3.94
CA GLU A 45 -5.41 14.90 -5.06
C GLU A 45 -5.86 13.49 -4.64
N ILE A 46 -5.76 13.15 -3.35
CA ILE A 46 -6.18 11.85 -2.82
C ILE A 46 -7.57 11.96 -2.21
N CYS A 47 -8.54 11.29 -2.82
CA CYS A 47 -9.88 11.12 -2.27
C CYS A 47 -9.93 9.92 -1.31
N MET A 48 -10.44 10.13 -0.09
CA MET A 48 -10.63 9.08 0.90
C MET A 48 -12.09 8.68 0.96
N LEU A 49 -12.37 7.42 0.61
CA LEU A 49 -13.72 6.83 0.67
C LEU A 49 -13.76 5.76 1.75
N ARG A 50 -14.86 5.72 2.51
CA ARG A 50 -15.16 4.64 3.44
C ARG A 50 -16.43 3.95 2.95
N ILE A 51 -16.30 2.67 2.64
CA ILE A 51 -17.38 1.83 2.13
C ILE A 51 -17.62 0.73 3.17
N ASP A 52 -18.87 0.56 3.58
CA ASP A 52 -19.24 -0.51 4.50
C ASP A 52 -19.41 -1.83 3.73
N MET A 53 -18.69 -2.86 4.16
CA MET A 53 -18.74 -4.20 3.56
C MET A 53 -20.13 -4.82 3.75
N GLN A 54 -20.69 -5.37 2.67
CA GLN A 54 -21.96 -6.11 2.70
C GLN A 54 -21.73 -7.60 2.90
N LYS A 55 -20.53 -8.08 2.53
CA LYS A 55 -20.11 -9.48 2.66
C LYS A 55 -19.06 -9.62 3.75
N SER A 56 -18.74 -10.88 4.05
CA SER A 56 -17.73 -11.17 5.05
C SER A 56 -16.33 -10.76 4.55
N LEU A 57 -15.49 -10.23 5.43
CA LEU A 57 -14.08 -9.98 5.10
C LEU A 57 -13.38 -11.25 4.62
N ALA A 58 -13.77 -12.42 5.16
CA ALA A 58 -13.21 -13.71 4.80
C ALA A 58 -13.51 -14.11 3.35
N SER A 59 -14.67 -13.73 2.81
CA SER A 59 -15.03 -14.06 1.42
C SER A 59 -14.50 -13.04 0.42
N SER A 60 -14.29 -11.78 0.82
CA SER A 60 -13.86 -10.68 -0.06
C SER A 60 -14.79 -10.40 -1.26
N GLU A 61 -16.00 -10.96 -1.23
CA GLU A 61 -16.99 -10.89 -2.32
C GLU A 61 -17.41 -9.47 -2.68
N ASP A 62 -17.37 -8.50 -1.76
CA ASP A 62 -17.69 -7.10 -2.08
C ASP A 62 -16.79 -6.53 -3.20
N LEU A 63 -15.63 -7.12 -3.46
CA LEU A 63 -14.72 -6.69 -4.53
C LEU A 63 -15.18 -7.13 -5.93
N SER A 64 -16.03 -8.14 -6.06
CA SER A 64 -16.51 -8.58 -7.39
C SER A 64 -17.26 -7.45 -8.10
N ASP A 65 -17.98 -6.65 -7.32
CA ASP A 65 -18.82 -5.56 -7.85
C ASP A 65 -18.00 -4.39 -8.41
N LEU A 66 -16.69 -4.36 -8.13
CA LEU A 66 -15.77 -3.33 -8.62
C LEU A 66 -15.21 -3.64 -10.01
N TYR A 67 -15.31 -4.89 -10.48
CA TYR A 67 -14.71 -5.32 -11.73
C TYR A 67 -15.77 -5.86 -12.68
N SER A 68 -15.76 -5.37 -13.91
CA SER A 68 -16.56 -5.89 -15.02
C SER A 68 -15.81 -7.02 -15.72
N THR A 69 -16.45 -7.73 -16.64
CA THR A 69 -15.78 -8.78 -17.42
C THR A 69 -14.72 -8.18 -18.35
N GLN A 70 -13.73 -8.98 -18.76
CA GLN A 70 -12.69 -8.56 -19.70
C GLN A 70 -13.26 -8.08 -21.06
N GLU A 71 -14.37 -8.65 -21.52
CA GLU A 71 -15.06 -8.20 -22.73
C GLU A 71 -15.61 -6.78 -22.60
N GLN A 72 -16.05 -6.40 -21.40
CA GLN A 72 -16.62 -5.08 -21.11
C GLN A 72 -15.55 -4.04 -20.83
N THR A 73 -14.51 -4.43 -20.07
CA THR A 73 -13.40 -3.54 -19.70
C THR A 73 -12.11 -4.34 -19.85
N PRO A 74 -11.31 -4.10 -20.90
CA PRO A 74 -10.03 -4.80 -21.07
C PRO A 74 -9.00 -4.40 -19.99
N ASP A 75 -8.00 -5.27 -19.73
CA ASP A 75 -6.97 -5.07 -18.68
C ASP A 75 -6.28 -3.70 -18.72
N ASN A 76 -6.04 -3.16 -19.92
CA ASN A 76 -5.37 -1.87 -20.11
C ASN A 76 -6.23 -0.65 -19.74
N GLU A 77 -7.55 -0.83 -19.59
CA GLU A 77 -8.51 0.20 -19.16
C GLU A 77 -8.82 0.11 -17.67
N ILE A 78 -8.42 -0.98 -17.00
CA ILE A 78 -8.54 -1.13 -15.55
C ILE A 78 -7.63 -0.12 -14.84
N ILE A 79 -8.19 0.54 -13.83
CA ILE A 79 -7.49 1.50 -12.98
C ILE A 79 -6.35 0.78 -12.25
N PRO A 80 -5.09 1.24 -12.34
CA PRO A 80 -3.99 0.63 -11.60
C PRO A 80 -4.22 0.70 -10.08
N THR A 81 -4.39 -0.47 -9.46
CA THR A 81 -4.97 -0.59 -8.11
C THR A 81 -4.16 -1.51 -7.21
N PHE A 82 -4.00 -1.11 -5.95
CA PHE A 82 -3.55 -1.99 -4.87
C PHE A 82 -4.68 -2.37 -3.96
N ILE A 83 -4.75 -3.67 -3.65
CA ILE A 83 -5.67 -4.21 -2.68
C ILE A 83 -4.84 -4.79 -1.55
N TYR A 84 -4.92 -4.14 -0.39
CA TYR A 84 -4.23 -4.55 0.81
C TYR A 84 -5.13 -5.41 1.68
N SER A 85 -4.67 -6.63 1.97
CA SER A 85 -5.32 -7.56 2.89
C SER A 85 -4.50 -7.77 4.15
N THR A 86 -5.18 -8.14 5.24
CA THR A 86 -4.56 -8.32 6.57
C THR A 86 -3.75 -9.61 6.69
N THR A 87 -4.00 -10.61 5.84
CA THR A 87 -3.30 -11.89 5.88
C THR A 87 -2.88 -12.35 4.50
N ARG A 88 -1.87 -13.23 4.46
CA ARG A 88 -1.50 -13.92 3.23
C ARG A 88 -2.71 -14.63 2.63
N ASN A 89 -3.48 -15.40 3.40
CA ASN A 89 -4.61 -16.16 2.85
C ASN A 89 -5.61 -15.26 2.12
N LEU A 90 -5.95 -14.11 2.72
CA LEU A 90 -6.88 -13.16 2.12
C LEU A 90 -6.37 -12.58 0.80
N THR A 91 -5.06 -12.38 0.62
CA THR A 91 -4.55 -11.93 -0.70
C THR A 91 -4.82 -12.94 -1.82
N GLY A 92 -4.90 -14.25 -1.50
CA GLY A 92 -5.31 -15.28 -2.45
C GLY A 92 -6.81 -15.22 -2.72
N GLN A 93 -7.62 -15.21 -1.67
CA GLN A 93 -9.08 -15.07 -1.79
C GLN A 93 -9.50 -13.84 -2.61
N VAL A 94 -8.83 -12.70 -2.41
CA VAL A 94 -9.05 -11.49 -3.20
C VAL A 94 -8.81 -11.75 -4.67
N LEU A 95 -7.69 -12.41 -5.02
CA LEU A 95 -7.38 -12.74 -6.42
C LEU A 95 -8.45 -13.66 -7.01
N ASP A 96 -8.87 -14.68 -6.27
CA ASP A 96 -9.90 -15.62 -6.74
C ASP A 96 -11.21 -14.87 -7.02
N VAL A 97 -11.64 -13.96 -6.13
CA VAL A 97 -12.87 -13.18 -6.32
C VAL A 97 -12.78 -12.26 -7.53
N ILE A 98 -11.71 -11.47 -7.65
CA ILE A 98 -11.60 -10.50 -8.75
C ILE A 98 -11.34 -11.18 -10.09
N ASN A 99 -10.58 -12.28 -10.12
CA ASN A 99 -10.37 -13.06 -11.33
C ASN A 99 -11.69 -13.67 -11.78
N ASN A 100 -12.46 -14.29 -10.88
CA ASN A 100 -13.77 -14.85 -11.24
C ASN A 100 -14.76 -13.78 -11.76
N ALA A 101 -14.66 -12.54 -11.28
CA ALA A 101 -15.46 -11.42 -11.80
C ALA A 101 -14.98 -10.94 -13.18
N HIS A 102 -13.68 -10.93 -13.42
CA HIS A 102 -13.06 -10.35 -14.62
C HIS A 102 -12.86 -11.36 -15.76
N GLU A 103 -12.24 -12.50 -15.47
CA GLU A 103 -11.90 -13.59 -16.38
C GLU A 103 -12.18 -14.96 -15.74
N ALA A 104 -13.28 -15.59 -16.14
CA ALA A 104 -13.60 -16.94 -15.67
C ALA A 104 -12.51 -17.96 -16.05
N ASN A 105 -12.04 -18.76 -15.08
CA ASN A 105 -11.12 -19.90 -15.21
C ASN A 105 -9.60 -19.60 -15.30
N GLN A 106 -9.12 -18.45 -14.82
CA GLN A 106 -7.68 -18.21 -14.57
C GLN A 106 -7.33 -18.28 -13.07
N GLU A 107 -7.55 -19.43 -12.43
CA GLU A 107 -7.07 -19.63 -11.06
C GLU A 107 -5.54 -19.71 -11.02
N ASP A 108 -4.93 -18.87 -10.17
CA ASP A 108 -3.50 -18.87 -9.79
C ASP A 108 -2.48 -18.82 -10.95
N ASN A 109 -2.77 -18.03 -12.01
CA ASN A 109 -1.80 -17.79 -13.08
C ASN A 109 -0.75 -16.73 -12.66
N PRO A 110 0.54 -17.09 -12.43
CA PRO A 110 1.57 -16.13 -12.02
C PRO A 110 1.89 -15.08 -13.10
N PHE A 111 1.48 -15.34 -14.35
CA PHE A 111 1.67 -14.45 -15.50
C PHE A 111 0.38 -13.77 -15.95
N SER A 112 -0.66 -13.74 -15.09
CA SER A 112 -1.90 -13.03 -15.38
C SER A 112 -1.62 -11.58 -15.81
N THR A 113 -2.33 -11.13 -16.84
CA THR A 113 -2.31 -9.74 -17.33
C THR A 113 -3.30 -8.85 -16.59
N PHE A 114 -4.13 -9.42 -15.72
CA PHE A 114 -5.11 -8.69 -14.92
C PHE A 114 -4.62 -8.43 -13.49
N ALA A 115 -4.35 -9.48 -12.73
CA ALA A 115 -4.05 -9.34 -11.31
C ALA A 115 -2.97 -10.32 -10.83
N ARG A 116 -2.07 -9.84 -9.97
CA ARG A 116 -1.00 -10.66 -9.36
C ARG A 116 -0.89 -10.46 -7.87
N ARG A 117 -0.28 -11.44 -7.20
CA ARG A 117 -0.12 -11.49 -5.74
C ARG A 117 1.23 -10.94 -5.28
N TYR A 118 1.26 -10.31 -4.11
CA TYR A 118 2.51 -9.98 -3.43
C TYR A 118 2.41 -10.15 -1.91
N HIS A 119 3.31 -10.92 -1.30
CA HIS A 119 3.45 -10.98 0.16
C HIS A 119 4.90 -11.24 0.60
N SER A 120 5.15 -11.19 1.91
CA SER A 120 6.50 -11.34 2.46
C SER A 120 7.23 -12.62 2.03
N ILE A 121 6.50 -13.73 1.90
CA ILE A 121 7.04 -15.06 1.53
C ILE A 121 7.19 -15.25 0.01
N THR A 122 6.77 -14.29 -0.83
CA THR A 122 6.97 -14.36 -2.29
C THR A 122 8.46 -14.40 -2.60
N GLY A 123 8.87 -15.24 -3.55
CA GLY A 123 10.28 -15.37 -3.92
C GLY A 123 10.85 -14.03 -4.43
N ASP A 124 12.13 -13.76 -4.21
CA ASP A 124 12.69 -12.43 -4.54
C ASP A 124 12.64 -12.11 -6.04
N MET A 125 12.79 -13.12 -6.90
CA MET A 125 12.61 -12.97 -8.36
C MET A 125 11.17 -12.57 -8.69
N GLU A 126 10.19 -13.29 -8.13
CA GLU A 126 8.76 -13.00 -8.36
C GLU A 126 8.35 -11.63 -7.80
N LYS A 127 8.92 -11.20 -6.66
CA LYS A 127 8.75 -9.83 -6.16
C LYS A 127 9.30 -8.82 -7.17
N SER A 128 10.48 -9.05 -7.73
CA SER A 128 11.07 -8.17 -8.74
C SER A 128 10.21 -8.13 -10.01
N ASP A 129 9.67 -9.27 -10.43
CA ASP A 129 8.83 -9.36 -11.63
C ASP A 129 7.51 -8.64 -11.42
N VAL A 130 6.79 -8.89 -10.31
CA VAL A 130 5.53 -8.20 -9.98
C VAL A 130 5.72 -6.69 -9.94
N THR A 131 6.80 -6.21 -9.30
CA THR A 131 7.07 -4.78 -9.19
C THR A 131 7.50 -4.15 -10.52
N GLY A 132 8.35 -4.82 -11.29
CA GLY A 132 8.78 -4.38 -12.61
C GLY A 132 7.66 -4.38 -13.64
N ASP A 133 6.84 -5.41 -13.66
CA ASP A 133 5.74 -5.57 -14.62
C ASP A 133 4.58 -4.63 -14.31
N PHE A 134 4.27 -4.44 -13.03
CA PHE A 134 3.26 -3.45 -12.63
C PHE A 134 3.67 -2.04 -13.07
N THR A 135 4.93 -1.65 -12.83
CA THR A 135 5.43 -0.32 -13.23
C THR A 135 5.47 -0.11 -14.74
N LYS A 136 5.76 -1.16 -15.51
CA LYS A 136 5.67 -1.18 -16.98
C LYS A 136 4.24 -1.21 -17.50
N GLY A 137 3.27 -1.52 -16.64
CA GLY A 137 1.86 -1.62 -17.01
C GLY A 137 1.45 -2.90 -17.71
N VAL A 138 2.15 -3.99 -17.43
CA VAL A 138 1.83 -5.33 -17.93
C VAL A 138 0.52 -5.84 -17.33
N PHE A 139 0.22 -5.46 -16.09
CA PHE A 139 -1.04 -5.79 -15.43
C PHE A 139 -1.48 -4.64 -14.49
N PRO A 140 -2.79 -4.47 -14.26
CA PRO A 140 -3.34 -3.33 -13.50
C PRO A 140 -3.54 -3.56 -11.99
N VAL A 141 -3.64 -4.79 -11.47
CA VAL A 141 -4.03 -5.01 -10.07
C VAL A 141 -3.00 -5.81 -9.28
N VAL A 142 -2.61 -5.33 -8.10
CA VAL A 142 -1.82 -6.11 -7.13
C VAL A 142 -2.62 -6.38 -5.86
N SER A 143 -2.84 -7.66 -5.56
CA SER A 143 -3.34 -8.12 -4.27
C SER A 143 -2.18 -8.39 -3.33
N SER A 144 -2.11 -7.68 -2.21
CA SER A 144 -0.94 -7.74 -1.34
C SER A 144 -1.20 -7.60 0.15
N THR A 145 -0.22 -7.99 0.96
CA THR A 145 -0.15 -7.55 2.35
C THR A 145 0.66 -6.26 2.45
N MET A 146 0.68 -5.65 3.65
CA MET A 146 1.55 -4.49 3.97
C MET A 146 3.06 -4.75 3.74
N ALA A 147 3.48 -5.98 3.42
CA ALA A 147 4.85 -6.25 2.96
C ALA A 147 5.22 -5.47 1.70
N LEU A 148 4.22 -5.08 0.88
CA LEU A 148 4.40 -4.18 -0.26
C LEU A 148 4.29 -2.72 0.19
N GLY A 149 5.34 -2.18 0.80
CA GLY A 149 5.32 -0.77 1.23
C GLY A 149 6.66 -0.08 1.40
N LEU A 150 7.71 -0.81 1.78
CA LEU A 150 9.03 -0.21 1.89
C LEU A 150 9.73 -0.16 0.53
N GLY A 151 10.24 1.02 0.15
CA GLY A 151 11.02 1.21 -1.08
C GLY A 151 10.21 1.57 -2.33
N GLN A 152 8.88 1.49 -2.29
CA GLN A 152 8.05 1.68 -3.48
C GLN A 152 7.53 3.11 -3.61
N ASN A 153 7.70 3.70 -4.79
CA ASN A 153 7.10 4.97 -5.22
C ASN A 153 6.72 4.84 -6.71
N TRP A 154 5.53 4.31 -6.97
CA TRP A 154 5.05 4.10 -8.33
C TRP A 154 3.92 5.07 -8.67
N LYS A 155 4.29 6.13 -9.39
CA LYS A 155 3.37 7.14 -9.95
C LYS A 155 2.19 6.58 -10.74
N ARG A 156 2.24 5.30 -11.13
CA ARG A 156 1.18 4.59 -11.82
C ARG A 156 -0.04 4.33 -10.94
N VAL A 157 0.11 4.16 -9.62
CA VAL A 157 -1.00 3.79 -8.74
C VAL A 157 -2.06 4.89 -8.73
N ARG A 158 -3.31 4.51 -9.00
CA ARG A 158 -4.46 5.43 -9.04
C ARG A 158 -5.55 5.08 -8.03
N CYS A 159 -5.53 3.87 -7.47
CA CYS A 159 -6.44 3.44 -6.42
C CYS A 159 -5.72 2.56 -5.39
N VAL A 160 -6.09 2.72 -4.12
CA VAL A 160 -5.63 1.86 -3.02
C VAL A 160 -6.85 1.46 -2.19
N ILE A 161 -7.06 0.16 -2.06
CA ILE A 161 -8.15 -0.46 -1.32
C ILE A 161 -7.55 -1.14 -0.11
N HIS A 162 -8.04 -0.82 1.08
CA HIS A 162 -7.70 -1.54 2.32
C HIS A 162 -8.90 -2.40 2.74
N MET A 163 -8.70 -3.72 2.74
CA MET A 163 -9.72 -4.67 3.13
C MET A 163 -9.76 -4.87 4.64
N GLY A 164 -10.97 -4.78 5.20
CA GLY A 164 -11.22 -5.00 6.62
C GLY A 164 -10.98 -3.78 7.50
N ARG A 165 -10.95 -3.99 8.82
CA ARG A 165 -10.61 -2.91 9.76
C ARG A 165 -9.16 -2.54 9.54
N GLY A 166 -8.91 -1.36 8.96
CA GLY A 166 -7.63 -0.69 9.10
C GLY A 166 -7.33 -0.58 10.59
N ASP A 167 -6.26 -1.23 11.04
CA ASP A 167 -5.79 -1.09 12.41
C ASP A 167 -5.43 0.40 12.64
N PRO A 168 -5.85 1.04 13.74
CA PRO A 168 -5.36 2.38 14.08
C PRO A 168 -3.83 2.48 14.16
N ALA A 169 -3.11 1.39 14.44
CA ALA A 169 -1.67 1.31 14.28
C ALA A 169 -1.25 1.39 12.81
N SER A 170 -2.00 0.70 11.92
CA SER A 170 -1.78 0.73 10.48
C SER A 170 -2.28 1.99 9.79
N MET A 171 -2.95 2.93 10.46
CA MET A 171 -3.11 4.28 9.93
C MET A 171 -1.74 4.91 9.72
N SER A 172 -0.82 4.84 10.71
CA SER A 172 0.55 5.37 10.56
C SER A 172 1.32 4.64 9.44
N ASP A 173 1.07 3.35 9.23
CA ASP A 173 1.65 2.58 8.11
C ASP A 173 1.01 2.94 6.76
N ALA A 174 -0.29 3.19 6.71
CA ALA A 174 -1.02 3.71 5.55
C ALA A 174 -0.54 5.14 5.20
N TRP A 175 -0.17 5.94 6.19
CA TRP A 175 0.47 7.25 6.01
C TRP A 175 1.91 7.13 5.52
N THR A 176 2.66 6.11 5.96
CA THR A 176 4.03 5.83 5.47
C THR A 176 4.02 5.41 3.99
N LEU A 177 2.96 4.74 3.54
CA LEU A 177 2.69 4.52 2.12
C LEU A 177 2.33 5.83 1.41
N ARG A 178 1.59 6.74 2.04
CA ARG A 178 1.08 8.00 1.45
C ARG A 178 2.16 9.04 1.09
N GLU A 179 3.34 8.99 1.71
CA GLU A 179 4.47 9.87 1.35
C GLU A 179 5.22 9.44 0.08
N ARG A 180 4.83 8.33 -0.53
CA ARG A 180 5.57 7.72 -1.62
C ARG A 180 4.77 7.63 -2.93
N TRP A 181 3.61 8.29 -3.04
CA TRP A 181 2.83 8.35 -4.30
C TRP A 181 2.61 9.80 -4.71
#